data_AF-A0A351QVV5-F1
#
_entry.id   AF-A0A351QVV5-F1
#
_cell.length_a   1.000
_cell.length_b   1.000
_cell.length_c   1.000
_cell.angle_alpha   90.00
_cell.angle_beta   90.00
_cell.angle_gamma   90.00
#
_symmetry.space_group_name_H-M   'P 1'
#
loop_
_entity.id
_entity.type
_entity.pdbx_description
1 polymer ?
#
loop_
_entity_poly.entity_id
_entity_poly.type
_entity_poly.pdbx_seq_one_letter_code
_entity_poly.pdbx_strand_id
1 'polypeptide(L)' 'MEFKVLGEGCSKCTKLYDNTLEALKELGIEADVTKVESLVYIISLGVMTTPTLMINGKPKAMGQILSTKQIVELIKKTI' A
#
# COMPACT_ATOMS: atom_id res chain seq x y z
N MET A 1 -12.31 0.85 3.66
CA MET A 1 -10.98 1.51 3.79
C MET A 1 -10.37 1.62 2.41
N GLU A 2 -9.59 2.66 2.13
CA GLU A 2 -8.95 2.81 0.82
C GLU A 2 -7.44 2.52 0.93
N PHE A 3 -6.95 1.60 0.12
CA PHE A 3 -5.53 1.26 0.02
C PHE A 3 -5.03 1.69 -1.35
N LYS A 4 -3.94 2.44 -1.38
CA LYS A 4 -3.29 2.85 -2.62
C LYS A 4 -1.85 2.39 -2.64
N VAL A 5 -1.49 1.60 -3.65
CA VAL A 5 -0.12 1.18 -3.91
C VAL A 5 0.46 2.13 -4.93
N LEU A 6 1.30 3.04 -4.48
CA LEU A 6 1.96 4.06 -5.28
C LEU A 6 3.31 3.52 -5.80
N GLY A 7 3.44 3.29 -7.10
CA GLY A 7 4.72 2.87 -7.67
C GLY A 7 4.65 2.56 -9.16
N GLU A 8 5.78 2.74 -9.85
CA GLU A 8 5.92 2.71 -11.31
C GLU A 8 5.94 1.27 -11.88
N GLY A 9 4.95 0.44 -11.55
CA GLY A 9 4.70 -0.83 -12.25
C GLY A 9 5.73 -1.96 -12.10
N CYS A 10 6.75 -1.81 -11.24
CA CYS A 10 7.74 -2.86 -11.00
C CYS A 10 7.14 -4.10 -10.29
N SER A 11 7.79 -5.26 -10.43
CA SER A 11 7.39 -6.53 -9.74
C SER A 11 7.23 -6.39 -8.23
N LYS A 12 7.90 -5.40 -7.64
CA LYS A 12 7.80 -5.02 -6.22
C LYS A 12 6.41 -4.48 -5.85
N CYS A 13 5.80 -3.65 -6.69
CA CYS A 13 4.46 -3.08 -6.49
C CYS A 13 3.39 -4.17 -6.51
N THR A 14 3.53 -5.13 -7.43
CA THR A 14 2.61 -6.27 -7.51
C THR A 14 2.71 -7.17 -6.28
N LYS A 15 3.93 -7.46 -5.78
CA LYS A 15 4.09 -8.20 -4.52
C LYS A 15 3.46 -7.48 -3.32
N LEU A 16 3.67 -6.16 -3.22
CA LEU A 16 3.09 -5.37 -2.13
C LEU A 16 1.55 -5.38 -2.18
N TYR A 17 0.98 -5.32 -3.38
CA TYR A 17 -0.47 -5.41 -3.60
C TYR A 17 -1.03 -6.76 -3.17
N ASP A 18 -0.40 -7.86 -3.61
CA ASP A 18 -0.82 -9.23 -3.29
C ASP A 18 -0.79 -9.48 -1.77
N ASN A 19 0.34 -9.10 -1.13
CA ASN A 19 0.48 -9.17 0.32
C ASN A 19 -0.56 -8.29 1.05
N THR A 20 -0.96 -7.16 0.48
CA THR A 20 -2.00 -6.29 1.06
C THR A 20 -3.37 -6.96 1.00
N LEU A 21 -3.70 -7.58 -0.14
CA LEU A 21 -4.96 -8.33 -0.28
C LEU A 21 -5.03 -9.53 0.67
N GLU A 22 -3.95 -10.29 0.80
CA GLU A 22 -3.89 -11.39 1.78
C GLU A 22 -4.07 -10.88 3.20
N ALA A 23 -3.38 -9.78 3.56
CA ALA A 23 -3.48 -9.19 4.90
C ALA A 23 -4.91 -8.72 5.22
N LEU A 24 -5.58 -8.10 4.24
CA LEU A 24 -6.98 -7.68 4.37
C LEU A 24 -7.92 -8.88 4.55
N LYS A 25 -7.68 -9.95 3.79
CA LYS A 25 -8.44 -11.20 3.88
C LYS A 25 -8.25 -11.89 5.23
N GLU A 26 -7.01 -11.95 5.74
CA GLU A 26 -6.72 -12.47 7.10
C GLU A 26 -7.42 -11.64 8.19
N LEU A 27 -7.51 -10.33 8.00
CA LEU A 27 -8.17 -9.43 8.95
C LEU A 27 -9.70 -9.38 8.79
N GLY A 28 -10.25 -9.96 7.72
CA GLY A 28 -11.68 -9.84 7.39
C GLY A 28 -12.12 -8.41 7.09
N ILE A 29 -11.21 -7.56 6.60
CA ILE A 29 -11.49 -6.16 6.27
C ILE A 29 -11.77 -6.05 4.77
N GLU A 30 -12.95 -5.59 4.41
CA GLU A 30 -13.24 -5.17 3.04
C GLU A 30 -12.62 -3.80 2.77
N ALA A 31 -11.64 -3.78 1.87
CA ALA A 31 -10.97 -2.56 1.47
C ALA A 31 -10.53 -2.63 0.01
N ASP A 32 -10.72 -1.53 -0.70
CA ASP A 32 -10.31 -1.38 -2.09
C ASP A 32 -8.83 -1.09 -2.17
N VAL A 33 -8.09 -1.93 -2.88
CA VAL A 33 -6.67 -1.73 -3.17
C VAL A 33 -6.53 -1.20 -4.60
N THR A 34 -6.07 0.03 -4.76
CA THR A 34 -5.84 0.68 -6.06
C THR A 34 -4.35 0.81 -6.32
N LYS A 35 -3.88 0.40 -7.50
CA LYS A 35 -2.51 0.69 -7.94
C LYS A 35 -2.46 2.04 -8.62
N VAL A 36 -1.54 2.88 -8.20
CA VAL A 36 -1.31 4.20 -8.77
C VAL A 36 0.10 4.25 -9.31
N GLU A 37 0.20 4.32 -10.63
CA GLU A 37 1.47 4.33 -11.36
C GLU A 37 1.83 5.76 -11.84
N SER A 38 0.98 6.74 -11.56
CA SER A 38 1.18 8.12 -11.98
C SER A 38 2.16 8.84 -11.06
N LEU A 39 3.39 9.05 -11.53
CA LEU A 39 4.42 9.81 -10.81
C LEU A 39 3.90 11.18 -10.32
N VAL A 40 3.16 11.90 -11.18
CA VAL A 40 2.59 13.21 -10.86
C VAL A 40 1.68 13.15 -9.64
N TYR A 41 0.83 12.12 -9.57
CA TYR A 41 -0.06 11.91 -8.42
C TYR A 41 0.72 11.57 -7.15
N ILE A 42 1.73 10.71 -7.27
CA ILE A 42 2.60 10.31 -6.15
C ILE A 42 3.33 11.51 -5.54
N ILE A 43 3.91 12.37 -6.39
CA ILE A 43 4.58 13.60 -5.96
C ILE A 43 3.56 14.57 -5.32
N SER A 44 2.36 14.69 -5.90
CA SER A 44 1.30 15.53 -5.34
C SER A 44 0.82 15.07 -3.96
N LEU A 45 1.00 13.78 -3.63
CA LEU A 45 0.71 13.22 -2.31
C LEU A 45 1.88 13.38 -1.31
N GLY A 46 2.98 14.03 -1.72
CA GLY A 46 4.17 14.21 -0.90
C GLY A 46 5.02 12.94 -0.75
N VAL A 47 4.81 11.94 -1.61
CA VAL A 47 5.56 10.69 -1.58
C VAL A 47 6.81 10.85 -2.44
N MET A 48 7.96 10.95 -1.80
CA MET A 48 9.26 11.06 -2.48
C MET A 48 9.87 9.70 -2.83
N THR A 49 9.39 8.62 -2.22
CA THR A 49 9.99 7.29 -2.36
C THR A 49 8.94 6.26 -2.74
N THR A 50 9.11 5.61 -3.88
CA THR A 50 8.28 4.50 -4.37
C THR A 50 9.06 3.18 -4.24
N PRO A 51 8.38 2.03 -4.04
CA PRO A 51 6.93 1.87 -3.86
C PRO A 51 6.45 2.32 -2.48
N THR A 52 5.26 2.93 -2.42
CA THR A 52 4.62 3.38 -1.17
C THR A 52 3.25 2.74 -1.00
N LEU A 53 2.96 2.25 0.20
CA LEU A 53 1.62 1.83 0.61
C LEU A 53 0.93 2.97 1.34
N MET A 54 -0.19 3.42 0.80
CA MET A 54 -1.06 4.42 1.39
C MET A 54 -2.34 3.76 1.90
N ILE A 55 -2.77 4.13 3.11
CA ILE A 55 -3.99 3.62 3.73
C ILE A 55 -4.83 4.83 4.18
N ASN A 56 -6.07 4.92 3.72
CA ASN A 56 -7.00 6.04 3.95
C ASN A 56 -6.33 7.41 3.71
N GLY A 57 -5.61 7.55 2.59
CA GLY A 57 -4.92 8.78 2.22
C GLY A 57 -3.69 9.13 3.07
N LYS A 58 -3.21 8.21 3.92
CA LYS A 58 -1.97 8.40 4.70
C LYS A 58 -0.89 7.40 4.25
N PRO A 59 0.34 7.85 3.94
CA PRO A 59 1.42 6.94 3.60
C PRO A 59 1.86 6.19 4.87
N LYS A 60 1.85 4.86 4.80
CA LYS A 60 2.19 3.97 5.93
C LYS A 60 3.50 3.22 5.73
N ALA A 61 3.94 3.09 4.48
CA ALA A 61 5.22 2.52 4.13
C ALA A 61 5.75 3.16 2.87
N MET A 62 7.05 3.47 2.82
CA MET A 62 7.69 4.12 1.68
C MET A 62 9.01 3.42 1.36
N GLY A 63 9.25 3.11 0.09
CA GLY A 63 10.51 2.55 -0.41
C GLY A 63 10.77 1.08 -0.05
N GLN A 64 9.81 0.36 0.53
CA GLN A 64 9.97 -1.03 0.94
C GLN A 64 8.77 -1.91 0.60
N ILE A 65 9.05 -3.18 0.34
CA ILE A 65 8.03 -4.22 0.17
C ILE A 65 7.77 -4.80 1.54
N LEU A 66 6.57 -4.59 2.05
CA LEU A 66 6.13 -5.20 3.30
C LEU A 66 5.61 -6.61 3.04
N SER A 67 5.94 -7.54 3.92
CA SER A 67 5.32 -8.86 3.95
C SER A 67 3.89 -8.77 4.50
N THR A 68 3.05 -9.74 4.18
CA THR A 68 1.66 -9.87 4.65
C THR A 68 1.52 -9.58 6.15
N LYS A 69 2.36 -10.21 7.00
CA LYS A 69 2.40 -9.97 8.45
C LYS A 69 2.65 -8.51 8.85
N GLN A 70 3.59 -7.83 8.19
CA GLN A 70 3.88 -6.43 8.51
C GLN A 70 2.74 -5.51 8.08
N ILE A 71 2.07 -5.83 6.97
CA ILE A 71 0.90 -5.09 6.50
C ILE A 71 -0.26 -5.28 7.48
N VAL A 72 -0.52 -6.52 7.93
CA VAL A 72 -1.50 -6.81 8.98
C VAL A 72 -1.22 -5.97 10.23
N GLU A 73 0.03 -5.91 10.67
CA GLU A 73 0.42 -5.14 11.86
C GLU A 73 0.23 -3.63 11.64
N LEU A 74 0.56 -3.11 10.45
CA LEU A 74 0.34 -1.71 10.09
C LEU A 74 -1.14 -1.34 10.02
N ILE A 75 -1.98 -2.22 9.46
CA ILE A 75 -3.43 -2.04 9.40
C ILE A 75 -3.98 -2.03 10.82
N LYS A 76 -3.61 -3.02 11.66
CA LYS A 76 -4.01 -3.07 13.07
C LYS A 76 -3.60 -1.82 13.86
N LYS A 77 -2.44 -1.24 13.56
CA LYS A 77 -1.95 0.00 14.20
C LYS A 77 -2.65 1.27 13.68
N THR A 78 -3.41 1.16 12.60
CA THR A 78 -4.10 2.28 11.93
C THR A 78 -5.61 2.26 12.17
N ILE A 79 -6.15 1.12 12.59
CA ILE A 79 -7.52 0.90 13.06
C ILE A 79 -7.69 1.40 14.50
#